data_AF-A0AAF0C1G2-F1
#
_entry.id   AF-A0AAF0C1G2-F1
#
_cell.length_a   1.000
_cell.length_b   1.000
_cell.length_c   1.000
_cell.angle_alpha   90.00
_cell.angle_beta   90.00
_cell.angle_gamma   90.00
#
_symmetry.space_group_name_H-M   'P 1'
#
loop_
_entity.id
_entity.type
_entity.pdbx_description
1 polymer ?
#
loop_
_entity_poly.entity_id
_entity_poly.type
_entity_poly.pdbx_seq_one_letter_code
_entity_poly.pdbx_strand_id
1 'polypeptide(L)'
;MVKPAKTKLCRYPFTVVPGYGVASGRADDTPYLEGTIALQKPFFSALGLDLSSCFNGTINAAFDCAQVSLNCWDHQFSRVSWFAALPAEDFRFVSCELLRQESLSAKRYPAYIYQVAASSKVGHVQPGNVLELLAPEITGLAYGDVMVLEIKENILAFA
;
A
#
# COMPACT_ATOMS: atom_id res chain seq x y z
N MET A 1 34.46 -13.14 9.36
CA MET A 1 33.36 -12.14 9.34
C MET A 1 32.77 -12.10 7.93
N VAL A 2 31.58 -12.67 7.74
CA VAL A 2 30.83 -12.53 6.48
C VAL A 2 30.29 -11.10 6.46
N LYS A 3 30.69 -10.29 5.47
CA LYS A 3 30.06 -8.97 5.26
C LYS A 3 28.59 -9.21 4.93
N PRO A 4 27.62 -8.51 5.56
CA PRO A 4 26.23 -8.64 5.15
C PRO A 4 26.11 -8.31 3.67
N ALA A 5 25.45 -9.18 2.90
CA ALA A 5 25.18 -8.93 1.49
C ALA A 5 24.43 -7.60 1.38
N LYS A 6 24.88 -6.72 0.48
CA LYS A 6 24.17 -5.46 0.22
C LYS A 6 22.80 -5.82 -0.36
N THR A 7 21.72 -5.44 0.32
CA THR A 7 20.37 -5.56 -0.22
C THR A 7 20.26 -4.75 -1.50
N LYS A 8 20.00 -5.42 -2.63
CA LYS A 8 19.79 -4.73 -3.90
C LYS A 8 18.37 -4.17 -3.94
N LEU A 9 18.24 -2.95 -4.45
CA LEU A 9 16.96 -2.27 -4.65
C LEU A 9 16.59 -2.30 -6.13
N CYS A 10 15.30 -2.45 -6.40
CA CYS A 10 14.68 -2.41 -7.71
C CYS A 10 13.73 -1.20 -7.79
N ARG A 11 13.52 -0.66 -8.99
CA ARG A 11 12.66 0.50 -9.25
C ARG A 11 11.64 0.13 -10.30
N TYR A 12 10.37 0.38 -10.01
CA TYR A 12 9.25 0.08 -10.90
C TYR A 12 8.37 1.31 -11.07
N PRO A 13 8.27 1.89 -12.28
CA PRO A 13 7.33 2.97 -12.53
C PRO A 13 5.89 2.44 -12.41
N PHE A 14 4.99 3.30 -11.94
CA PHE A 14 3.56 3.04 -11.90
C PHE A 14 2.77 4.34 -12.15
N THR A 15 1.54 4.19 -12.62
CA THR A 15 0.59 5.29 -12.79
C THR A 15 -0.37 5.32 -11.61
N VAL A 16 -0.61 6.51 -11.05
CA VAL A 16 -1.62 6.71 -10.01
C VAL A 16 -3.00 6.65 -10.64
N VAL A 17 -3.84 5.72 -10.17
CA VAL A 17 -5.20 5.52 -10.70
C VAL A 17 -6.27 5.70 -9.62
N PRO A 18 -7.53 6.01 -10.01
CA PRO A 18 -8.64 5.98 -9.08
C PRO A 18 -8.84 4.58 -8.49
N GLY A 19 -9.27 4.52 -7.23
CA GLY A 19 -9.80 3.31 -6.60
C GLY A 19 -11.23 3.53 -6.15
N TYR A 20 -11.77 2.62 -5.35
CA TYR A 20 -13.16 2.67 -4.89
C TYR A 20 -13.46 3.75 -3.84
N GLY A 21 -12.44 4.44 -3.29
CA GLY A 21 -12.64 5.50 -2.29
C GLY A 21 -12.93 5.03 -0.86
N VAL A 22 -13.09 3.72 -0.64
CA VAL A 22 -13.39 3.12 0.68
C VAL A 22 -12.26 3.37 1.69
N ALA A 23 -11.00 3.23 1.25
CA ALA A 23 -9.82 3.41 2.10
C ALA A 23 -9.72 4.82 2.71
N SER A 24 -10.19 5.83 1.97
CA SER A 24 -10.13 7.24 2.34
C SER A 24 -11.47 7.83 2.78
N GLY A 25 -12.52 7.02 2.90
CA GLY A 25 -13.86 7.49 3.30
C GLY A 25 -14.57 8.34 2.24
N ARG A 26 -14.08 8.32 0.98
CA ARG A 26 -14.61 9.14 -0.12
C ARG A 26 -15.62 8.41 -1.01
N ALA A 27 -15.91 7.13 -0.74
CA ALA A 27 -16.96 6.41 -1.47
C ALA A 27 -18.35 6.88 -1.00
N ASP A 28 -19.28 7.11 -1.93
CA ASP A 28 -20.60 7.68 -1.62
C ASP A 28 -21.43 6.80 -0.66
N ASP A 29 -21.19 5.48 -0.65
CA ASP A 29 -21.94 4.48 0.11
C ASP A 29 -21.12 3.80 1.22
N THR A 30 -19.95 4.36 1.58
CA THR A 30 -19.11 3.75 2.62
C THR A 30 -19.72 3.93 4.02
N PRO A 31 -19.85 2.87 4.83
CA PRO A 31 -20.18 3.00 6.24
C PRO A 31 -19.01 3.55 7.08
N TYR A 32 -17.83 3.73 6.46
CA TYR A 32 -16.59 4.17 7.10
C TYR A 32 -16.29 5.64 6.72
N LEU A 33 -16.96 6.59 7.38
CA LEU A 33 -16.86 8.02 7.05
C LEU A 33 -15.41 8.57 7.14
N GLU A 34 -14.63 8.08 8.10
CA GLU A 34 -13.21 8.45 8.26
C GLU A 34 -12.26 7.61 7.38
N GLY A 35 -12.80 6.65 6.61
CA GLY A 35 -12.06 5.68 5.80
C GLY A 35 -11.56 4.47 6.59
N THR A 36 -11.40 3.33 5.91
CA THR A 36 -10.98 2.08 6.58
C THR A 36 -9.57 2.20 7.16
N ILE A 37 -8.67 2.95 6.49
CA ILE A 37 -7.29 3.11 6.97
C ILE A 37 -7.25 3.81 8.34
N ALA A 38 -8.08 4.85 8.54
CA ALA A 38 -8.15 5.53 9.84
C ALA A 38 -8.60 4.58 10.95
N LEU A 39 -9.59 3.73 10.67
CA LEU A 39 -10.13 2.74 11.62
C LEU A 39 -9.13 1.59 11.91
N GLN A 40 -8.34 1.18 10.91
CA GLN A 40 -7.42 0.05 11.03
C GLN A 40 -6.09 0.41 11.69
N LYS A 41 -5.59 1.64 11.52
CA LYS A 41 -4.28 2.11 12.05
C LYS A 41 -4.05 1.81 13.53
N PRO A 42 -5.01 2.05 14.46
CA PRO A 42 -4.81 1.73 15.87
C PRO A 42 -4.51 0.25 16.13
N PHE A 43 -5.13 -0.66 15.35
CA PHE A 43 -4.90 -2.09 15.47
C PHE A 43 -3.50 -2.47 14.99
N PHE A 44 -3.05 -1.93 13.85
CA PHE A 44 -1.70 -2.18 13.34
C PHE A 44 -0.62 -1.62 14.28
N SER A 45 -0.85 -0.45 14.86
CA SER A 45 0.04 0.15 15.86
C SER A 45 0.17 -0.74 17.10
N ALA A 46 -0.95 -1.23 17.64
CA ALA A 46 -0.94 -2.17 18.76
C ALA A 46 -0.25 -3.51 18.44
N LEU A 47 -0.22 -3.91 17.16
CA LEU A 47 0.46 -5.11 16.67
C LEU A 47 1.92 -4.87 16.24
N GLY A 48 2.45 -3.65 16.42
CA GLY A 48 3.86 -3.32 16.20
C GLY A 48 4.21 -2.67 14.86
N LEU A 49 3.23 -2.20 14.08
CA LEU A 49 3.44 -1.39 12.88
C LEU A 49 2.80 -0.01 13.04
N ASP A 50 3.64 1.01 13.28
CA ASP A 50 3.19 2.40 13.35
C ASP A 50 3.06 3.03 11.95
N LEU A 51 1.84 3.44 11.61
CA LEU A 51 1.47 4.10 10.36
C LEU A 51 0.95 5.52 10.58
N SER A 52 1.24 6.12 11.74
CA SER A 52 0.81 7.48 12.12
C SER A 52 1.22 8.55 11.12
N SER A 53 2.37 8.38 10.47
CA SER A 53 2.89 9.28 9.43
C SER A 53 2.21 9.14 8.07
N CYS A 54 1.47 8.06 7.84
CA CYS A 54 0.78 7.83 6.58
C CYS A 54 -0.54 8.62 6.52
N PHE A 55 -0.98 8.99 5.33
CA PHE A 55 -2.31 9.54 5.08
C PHE A 55 -3.41 8.49 5.39
N ASN A 56 -4.65 8.94 5.64
CA ASN A 56 -5.80 8.06 5.83
C ASN A 56 -6.41 7.69 4.47
N GLY A 57 -5.69 6.87 3.71
CA GLY A 57 -6.10 6.42 2.38
C GLY A 57 -4.96 5.70 1.67
N THR A 58 -5.27 5.09 0.53
CA THR A 58 -4.29 4.39 -0.30
C THR A 58 -4.07 5.12 -1.63
N ILE A 59 -2.84 5.06 -2.12
CA ILE A 59 -2.52 5.34 -3.53
C ILE A 59 -2.69 4.02 -4.27
N ASN A 60 -3.52 4.00 -5.33
CA ASN A 60 -3.63 2.84 -6.20
C ASN A 60 -2.59 2.97 -7.30
N ALA A 61 -1.59 2.09 -7.27
CA ALA A 61 -0.46 2.06 -8.17
C ALA A 61 -0.69 1.02 -9.27
N ALA A 62 -1.03 1.47 -10.47
CA ALA A 62 -1.18 0.60 -11.63
C ALA A 62 0.18 0.41 -12.32
N PHE A 63 0.60 -0.84 -12.45
CA PHE A 63 1.81 -1.23 -13.15
C PHE A 63 1.50 -1.65 -14.59
N ASP A 64 2.46 -1.39 -15.48
CA ASP A 64 2.40 -1.83 -16.88
C ASP A 64 2.75 -3.31 -17.01
N CYS A 65 1.84 -4.15 -16.55
CA CYS A 65 1.91 -5.62 -16.57
C CYS A 65 0.50 -6.22 -16.52
N ALA A 66 0.36 -7.52 -16.77
CA ALA A 66 -0.93 -8.18 -16.59
C ALA A 66 -1.21 -8.45 -15.10
N GLN A 67 -0.18 -8.85 -14.35
CA GLN A 67 -0.31 -9.11 -12.92
C GLN A 67 0.97 -8.75 -12.16
N VAL A 68 0.79 -8.22 -10.95
CA VAL A 68 1.86 -8.01 -9.97
C VAL A 68 1.49 -8.72 -8.66
N SER A 69 2.46 -9.38 -8.04
CA SER A 69 2.27 -10.13 -6.79
C SER A 69 3.46 -9.97 -5.83
N LEU A 70 3.20 -10.20 -4.55
CA LEU A 70 4.20 -10.16 -3.48
C LEU A 70 4.68 -11.58 -3.16
N ASN A 71 5.99 -11.79 -3.18
CA ASN A 71 6.61 -13.06 -2.80
C ASN A 71 6.94 -13.14 -1.30
N CYS A 72 7.04 -11.99 -0.63
CA CYS A 72 7.36 -11.90 0.79
C CYS A 72 6.83 -10.61 1.41
N TRP A 73 6.74 -10.61 2.74
CA TRP A 73 6.11 -9.58 3.56
C TRP A 73 6.98 -9.25 4.76
N ASP A 74 7.08 -7.96 5.11
CA ASP A 74 7.77 -7.51 6.31
C ASP A 74 6.88 -7.65 7.56
N HIS A 75 5.57 -7.43 7.41
CA HIS A 75 4.59 -7.63 8.48
C HIS A 75 3.41 -8.45 7.99
N GLN A 76 2.91 -9.33 8.86
CA GLN A 76 1.71 -10.13 8.62
C GLN A 76 0.89 -10.16 9.92
N PHE A 77 -0.37 -9.76 9.82
CA PHE A 77 -1.31 -9.77 10.94
C PHE A 77 -2.52 -10.61 10.57
N SER A 78 -2.79 -11.65 11.35
CA SER A 78 -3.91 -12.55 11.09
C SER A 78 -5.09 -12.25 11.99
N ARG A 79 -6.30 -12.41 11.44
CA ARG A 79 -7.59 -12.29 12.15
C ARG A 79 -7.72 -10.99 12.93
N VAL A 80 -7.42 -9.87 12.29
CA VAL A 80 -7.57 -8.55 12.89
C VAL A 80 -9.04 -8.12 12.82
N SER A 81 -9.68 -8.05 14.00
CA SER A 81 -11.07 -7.60 14.14
C SER A 81 -11.13 -6.07 14.30
N TRP A 82 -10.95 -5.34 13.19
CA TRP A 82 -10.87 -3.88 13.20
C TRP A 82 -12.25 -3.18 13.15
N PHE A 83 -13.31 -3.89 12.77
CA PHE A 83 -14.68 -3.37 12.75
C PHE A 83 -15.67 -4.43 13.20
N ALA A 84 -16.53 -4.09 14.18
CA ALA A 84 -17.38 -5.06 14.86
C ALA A 84 -18.38 -5.78 13.95
N ALA A 85 -18.84 -5.13 12.87
CA ALA A 85 -19.80 -5.70 11.92
C ALA A 85 -19.16 -6.51 10.78
N LEU A 86 -17.84 -6.67 10.77
CA LEU A 86 -17.11 -7.44 9.76
C LEU A 86 -16.44 -8.68 10.37
N PRO A 87 -16.30 -9.76 9.59
CA PRO A 87 -15.35 -10.82 9.91
C PRO A 87 -13.94 -10.25 10.06
N ALA A 88 -13.13 -10.94 10.88
CA ALA A 88 -11.73 -10.58 11.02
C ALA A 88 -10.96 -10.81 9.71
N GLU A 89 -10.03 -9.91 9.38
CA GLU A 89 -9.26 -9.94 8.14
C GLU A 89 -7.77 -10.17 8.38
N ASP A 90 -7.09 -10.71 7.38
CA ASP A 90 -5.64 -10.87 7.38
C ASP A 90 -4.99 -9.76 6.55
N PHE A 91 -3.95 -9.13 7.12
CA PHE A 91 -3.24 -7.99 6.53
C PHE A 91 -1.77 -8.32 6.33
N ARG A 92 -1.20 -7.84 5.22
CA ARG A 92 0.22 -7.98 4.91
C ARG A 92 0.79 -6.65 4.44
N PHE A 93 2.04 -6.39 4.84
CA PHE A 93 2.74 -5.16 4.51
C PHE A 93 4.15 -5.43 4.02
N VAL A 94 4.61 -4.60 3.08
CA VAL A 94 6.02 -4.52 2.69
C VAL A 94 6.47 -3.07 2.70
N SER A 95 7.60 -2.80 3.35
CA SER A 95 8.25 -1.50 3.40
C SER A 95 8.84 -1.16 2.04
N CYS A 96 8.62 0.05 1.57
CA CYS A 96 9.12 0.54 0.29
C CYS A 96 9.33 2.06 0.34
N GLU A 97 9.86 2.63 -0.74
CA GLU A 97 9.91 4.07 -0.95
C GLU A 97 9.20 4.45 -2.25
N LEU A 98 8.44 5.54 -2.22
CA LEU A 98 7.92 6.16 -3.43
C LEU A 98 8.81 7.32 -3.84
N LEU A 99 9.15 7.37 -5.12
CA LEU A 99 9.93 8.44 -5.72
C LEU A 99 9.02 9.25 -6.64
N ARG A 100 8.93 10.55 -6.40
CA ARG A 100 8.31 11.52 -7.31
C ARG A 100 9.40 12.32 -7.99
N GLN A 101 9.46 12.26 -9.31
CA GLN A 101 10.35 13.12 -10.08
C GLN A 101 9.79 14.55 -10.07
N GLU A 102 10.63 15.50 -9.69
CA GLU A 102 10.38 16.94 -9.77
C GLU A 102 11.42 17.54 -10.74
N SER A 103 11.22 18.78 -11.19
CA SER A 103 12.04 19.40 -12.25
C SER A 103 13.56 19.38 -11.98
N LEU A 104 13.97 19.40 -10.71
CA LEU A 104 15.38 19.50 -10.30
C LEU A 104 15.82 18.42 -9.30
N SER A 105 14.92 17.55 -8.83
CA SER A 105 15.22 16.53 -7.82
C SER A 105 14.19 15.41 -7.82
N ALA A 106 14.46 14.33 -7.09
CA ALA A 106 13.45 13.32 -6.78
C ALA A 106 13.09 13.43 -5.29
N LYS A 107 11.81 13.63 -4.98
CA LYS A 107 11.32 13.52 -3.60
C LYS A 107 11.08 12.05 -3.27
N ARG A 108 11.39 11.68 -2.04
CA ARG A 108 11.28 10.31 -1.54
C ARG A 108 10.29 10.27 -0.38
N TYR A 109 9.42 9.27 -0.38
CA TYR A 109 8.40 9.08 0.63
C TYR A 109 8.52 7.65 1.18
N PRO A 110 8.80 7.47 2.47
CA PRO A 110 8.66 6.17 3.12
C PRO A 110 7.22 5.69 2.97
N ALA A 111 7.03 4.44 2.57
CA ALA A 111 5.73 3.90 2.25
C ALA A 111 5.63 2.41 2.55
N TYR A 112 4.41 1.89 2.48
CA TYR A 112 4.12 0.48 2.63
C TYR A 112 3.19 0.02 1.52
N ILE A 113 3.50 -1.11 0.91
CA ILE A 113 2.49 -1.87 0.17
C ILE A 113 1.53 -2.45 1.20
N TYR A 114 0.23 -2.21 1.03
CA TYR A 114 -0.85 -2.67 1.90
C TYR A 114 -1.68 -3.71 1.16
N GLN A 115 -1.83 -4.89 1.74
CA GLN A 115 -2.62 -5.98 1.17
C GLN A 115 -3.55 -6.59 2.22
N VAL A 116 -4.84 -6.68 1.87
CA VAL A 116 -5.79 -7.55 2.56
C VAL A 116 -5.79 -8.90 1.87
N ALA A 117 -5.69 -10.00 2.62
CA ALA A 117 -5.71 -11.33 2.03
C ALA A 117 -7.04 -11.60 1.30
N ALA A 118 -6.98 -12.11 0.08
CA ALA A 118 -8.15 -12.32 -0.77
C ALA A 118 -9.21 -13.25 -0.14
N SER A 119 -8.78 -14.22 0.67
CA SER A 119 -9.68 -15.15 1.37
C SER A 119 -10.50 -14.50 2.49
N SER A 120 -10.07 -13.33 2.97
CA SER A 120 -10.79 -12.58 4.01
C SER A 120 -11.38 -11.26 3.51
N LYS A 121 -10.97 -10.79 2.34
CA LYS A 121 -11.40 -9.48 1.80
C LYS A 121 -12.88 -9.49 1.47
N VAL A 122 -13.62 -8.62 2.15
CA VAL A 122 -15.04 -8.39 1.84
C VAL A 122 -15.16 -7.28 0.79
N GLY A 123 -15.47 -7.66 -0.46
CA GLY A 123 -15.75 -6.72 -1.55
C GLY A 123 -14.52 -6.10 -2.25
N HIS A 124 -14.79 -5.23 -3.23
CA HIS A 124 -13.84 -4.38 -3.98
C HIS A 124 -12.46 -5.00 -4.29
N VAL A 125 -12.46 -6.00 -5.18
CA VAL A 125 -11.21 -6.59 -5.69
C VAL A 125 -10.56 -5.63 -6.68
N GLN A 126 -9.30 -5.29 -6.44
CA GLN A 126 -8.52 -4.44 -7.35
C GLN A 126 -8.06 -5.26 -8.57
N PRO A 127 -7.82 -4.63 -9.73
CA PRO A 127 -7.19 -5.30 -10.86
C PRO A 127 -5.85 -5.95 -10.47
N GLY A 128 -5.49 -7.05 -11.14
CA GLY A 128 -4.28 -7.82 -10.80
C GLY A 128 -2.95 -7.07 -10.97
N ASN A 129 -2.96 -5.94 -11.67
CA ASN A 129 -1.82 -5.06 -11.89
C ASN A 129 -1.82 -3.81 -11.00
N VAL A 130 -2.71 -3.73 -9.99
CA VAL A 130 -2.83 -2.59 -9.08
C VAL A 130 -2.43 -2.99 -7.66
N LEU A 131 -1.48 -2.25 -7.08
CA LEU A 131 -1.15 -2.34 -5.65
C LEU A 131 -1.71 -1.14 -4.89
N GLU A 132 -2.14 -1.36 -3.65
CA GLU A 132 -2.53 -0.29 -2.73
C GLU A 132 -1.31 0.10 -1.88
N LEU A 133 -0.99 1.39 -1.84
CA LEU A 133 0.17 1.93 -1.13
C LEU A 133 -0.26 2.89 -0.03
N LEU A 134 0.30 2.76 1.17
CA LEU A 134 0.21 3.72 2.25
C LEU A 134 1.48 4.58 2.27
N ALA A 135 1.31 5.89 2.25
CA ALA A 135 2.41 6.86 2.29
C ALA A 135 1.95 8.11 3.04
N PRO A 136 2.87 8.99 3.49
CA PRO A 136 2.54 10.34 3.91
C PRO A 136 1.75 11.09 2.83
N GLU A 137 1.07 12.16 3.21
CA GLU A 137 0.37 13.01 2.24
C GLU A 137 1.37 13.58 1.20
N ILE A 138 1.10 13.33 -0.08
CA ILE A 138 1.89 13.83 -1.20
C ILE A 138 1.14 15.00 -1.83
N THR A 139 1.54 16.22 -1.47
CA THR A 139 0.88 17.44 -1.96
C THR A 139 0.92 17.53 -3.49
N GLY A 140 -0.25 17.76 -4.09
CA GLY A 140 -0.42 17.92 -5.53
C GLY A 140 -0.25 16.63 -6.33
N LEU A 141 -0.32 15.44 -5.71
CA LEU A 141 -0.42 14.18 -6.44
C LEU A 141 -1.79 14.07 -7.12
N ALA A 142 -1.81 13.78 -8.41
CA ALA A 142 -3.03 13.64 -9.20
C ALA A 142 -3.15 12.26 -9.85
N TYR A 143 -4.36 11.89 -10.25
CA TYR A 143 -4.55 10.71 -11.10
C TYR A 143 -3.86 10.93 -12.46
N GLY A 144 -3.21 9.89 -12.96
CA GLY A 144 -2.38 9.94 -14.17
C GLY A 144 -0.92 10.33 -13.91
N ASP A 145 -0.57 10.80 -12.70
CA ASP A 145 0.83 11.03 -12.34
C ASP A 145 1.60 9.71 -12.36
N VAL A 146 2.83 9.76 -12.88
CA VAL A 146 3.77 8.64 -12.84
C VAL A 146 4.69 8.80 -11.63
N MET A 147 4.77 7.76 -10.82
CA MET A 147 5.70 7.64 -9.70
C MET A 147 6.55 6.39 -9.86
N VAL A 148 7.59 6.26 -9.05
CA VAL A 148 8.44 5.06 -9.01
C VAL A 148 8.36 4.43 -7.63
N LEU A 149 8.05 3.13 -7.59
CA LEU A 149 8.18 2.29 -6.41
C LEU A 149 9.63 1.78 -6.34
N GLU A 150 10.35 2.12 -5.28
CA GLU A 150 11.66 1.54 -4.95
C GLU A 150 11.51 0.54 -3.81
N ILE A 151 11.98 -0.69 -4.02
CA ILE A 151 11.77 -1.81 -3.11
C ILE A 151 12.92 -2.81 -3.21
N LYS A 152 13.10 -3.65 -2.18
CA LYS A 152 14.10 -4.73 -2.21
C LYS A 152 13.85 -5.65 -3.42
N GLU A 153 14.93 -6.24 -3.95
CA GLU A 153 14.80 -7.22 -5.02
C GLU A 153 13.99 -8.46 -4.58
N ASN A 154 13.42 -9.18 -5.54
CA ASN A 154 12.67 -10.42 -5.36
C ASN A 154 11.37 -10.31 -4.52
N ILE A 155 11.00 -9.11 -4.03
CA ILE A 155 9.70 -8.89 -3.39
C ILE A 155 8.57 -9.00 -4.41
N LEU A 156 8.69 -8.33 -5.56
CA LEU A 156 7.65 -8.29 -6.59
C LEU A 156 7.91 -9.37 -7.64
N ALA A 157 6.85 -10.06 -8.05
CA ALA A 157 6.80 -10.87 -9.26
C ALA A 157 5.76 -10.29 -10.21
N PHE A 158 6.13 -10.22 -11.49
CA PHE A 158 5.29 -9.71 -12.59
C PHE A 158 5.01 -10.84 -13.58
N ALA A 159 3.79 -10.87 -14.12
CA ALA A 159 3.36 -11.76 -15.21
C ALA A 159 2.71 -10.98 -16.36
#